data_AF-A0A1H6KSQ4-F1
#
_entry.id   AF-A0A1H6KSQ4-F1
#
_cell.length_a   1.000
_cell.length_b   1.000
_cell.length_c   1.000
_cell.angle_alpha   90.00
_cell.angle_beta   90.00
_cell.angle_gamma   90.00
#
_symmetry.space_group_name_H-M   'P 1'
#
loop_
_entity.id
_entity.type
_entity.pdbx_description
1 polymer ?
#
loop_
_entity_poly.entity_id
_entity_poly.type
_entity_poly.pdbx_seq_one_letter_code
_entity_poly.pdbx_strand_id
1 'polypeptide(L)'
;MIVNGVDTAKSTTDTSTTPPKSTSMIDYNGFLRLLIAQMRNQDPTNPTDSTQYMSQLAQLSSVEQAVQTNAKLDTLLSTSAITQAEGLIGRTASFTDESGTSTTGKIKEVYIIQGGAVATLENGTKVQLGPGITIS
;
A
#
# COMPACT_ATOMS: atom_id res chain seq x y z
N MET A 1 -41.30 -20.97 -21.13
CA MET A 1 -41.53 -20.23 -19.88
C MET A 1 -40.54 -19.08 -19.87
N ILE A 2 -41.02 -17.87 -20.11
CA ILE A 2 -40.25 -16.63 -20.05
C ILE A 2 -40.47 -16.03 -18.66
N VAL A 3 -39.42 -15.57 -17.99
CA VAL A 3 -39.55 -14.74 -16.79
C VAL A 3 -38.75 -13.46 -17.02
N ASN A 4 -39.46 -12.42 -17.47
CA ASN A 4 -39.03 -11.03 -17.36
C ASN A 4 -39.29 -10.58 -15.91
N GLY A 5 -38.23 -10.15 -15.23
CA GLY A 5 -38.29 -9.42 -13.97
C GLY A 5 -37.78 -7.99 -14.16
N VAL A 6 -38.75 -7.09 -14.37
CA VAL A 6 -38.80 -5.64 -14.19
C VAL A 6 -37.57 -4.87 -13.67
N ASP A 7 -37.14 -3.90 -14.49
CA ASP A 7 -36.92 -2.47 -14.21
C ASP A 7 -36.57 -2.00 -12.78
N THR A 8 -35.34 -1.50 -12.60
CA THR A 8 -35.09 -0.33 -11.73
C THR A 8 -34.05 0.58 -12.38
N ALA A 9 -34.49 1.80 -12.66
CA ALA A 9 -33.71 2.88 -13.25
C ALA A 9 -32.54 3.38 -12.37
N LYS A 10 -31.47 3.78 -13.07
CA LYS A 10 -30.60 4.95 -12.83
C LYS A 10 -30.00 5.13 -11.42
N SER A 11 -28.68 4.97 -11.34
CA SER A 11 -27.78 6.04 -10.86
C SER A 11 -26.35 5.76 -11.32
N THR A 12 -25.93 6.49 -12.35
CA THR A 12 -24.54 6.82 -12.61
C THR A 12 -24.03 7.67 -11.45
N THR A 13 -23.42 7.03 -10.46
CA THR A 13 -22.60 7.74 -9.48
C THR A 13 -21.19 7.75 -10.04
N ASP A 14 -20.86 8.84 -10.72
CA ASP A 14 -19.48 9.30 -10.87
C ASP A 14 -18.89 9.46 -9.47
N THR A 15 -18.27 8.39 -8.96
CA THR A 15 -17.39 8.50 -7.81
C THR A 15 -16.10 9.10 -8.33
N SER A 16 -16.10 10.43 -8.48
CA SER A 16 -14.88 11.20 -8.55
C SER A 16 -14.08 10.91 -7.27
N THR A 17 -13.16 9.96 -7.37
CA THR A 17 -12.15 9.62 -6.37
C THR A 17 -11.27 10.85 -6.18
N THR A 18 -11.77 11.80 -5.38
CA THR A 18 -10.93 12.84 -4.80
C THR A 18 -10.03 12.09 -3.82
N PRO A 19 -8.70 12.04 -4.04
CA PRO A 19 -7.81 11.44 -3.06
C PRO A 19 -8.04 12.15 -1.72
N PRO A 20 -8.02 11.44 -0.58
CA PRO A 20 -8.25 12.05 0.71
C PRO A 20 -7.24 13.17 0.88
N LYS A 21 -7.72 14.41 0.81
CA LYS A 21 -6.95 15.61 1.05
C LYS A 21 -6.33 15.45 2.42
N SER A 22 -5.01 15.49 2.48
CA SER A 22 -4.18 15.33 3.68
C SER A 22 -4.61 16.32 4.77
N THR A 23 -5.61 15.95 5.57
CA THR A 23 -6.22 16.79 6.61
C THR A 23 -5.25 17.03 7.75
N SER A 24 -4.35 16.09 8.02
CA SER A 24 -3.43 16.18 9.16
C SER A 24 -2.34 17.25 9.00
N MET A 25 -1.86 17.52 7.77
CA MET A 25 -0.80 18.52 7.54
C MET A 25 -1.33 19.97 7.57
N ILE A 26 -2.61 20.15 7.27
CA ILE A 26 -3.33 21.44 7.36
C ILE A 26 -3.60 21.78 8.84
N ASP A 27 -3.84 20.78 9.69
CA ASP A 27 -4.14 20.96 11.11
C ASP A 27 -2.92 21.44 11.93
N TYR A 28 -1.72 20.91 11.64
CA TYR A 28 -0.48 21.36 12.29
C TYR A 28 -0.18 22.86 12.09
N ASN A 29 -0.32 23.36 10.86
CA ASN A 29 -0.08 24.78 10.56
C ASN A 29 -1.18 25.69 11.11
N GLY A 30 -2.43 25.22 11.17
CA GLY A 30 -3.54 25.91 11.81
C GLY A 30 -3.34 26.01 13.33
N PHE A 31 -2.86 24.93 13.96
CA PHE A 31 -2.57 24.87 15.38
C PHE A 31 -1.34 25.70 15.77
N LEU A 32 -0.25 25.70 14.99
CA LEU A 32 0.89 26.59 15.23
C LEU A 32 0.50 28.08 15.16
N ARG A 33 -0.41 28.45 14.26
CA ARG A 33 -0.98 29.80 14.23
C ARG A 33 -1.80 30.11 15.48
N LEU A 34 -2.57 29.15 15.98
CA LEU A 34 -3.32 29.29 17.23
C LEU A 34 -2.39 29.39 18.44
N LEU A 35 -1.30 28.61 18.48
CA LEU A 35 -0.27 28.66 19.52
C LEU A 35 0.46 30.01 19.53
N ILE A 36 0.84 30.54 18.35
CA ILE A 36 1.45 31.87 18.23
C ILE A 36 0.45 32.96 18.65
N ALA A 37 -0.83 32.80 18.31
CA ALA A 37 -1.88 33.72 18.74
C ALA A 37 -2.10 33.68 20.27
N GLN A 38 -2.04 32.50 20.89
CA GLN A 38 -2.10 32.34 22.35
C GLN A 38 -0.84 32.90 23.03
N MET A 39 0.37 32.63 22.54
CA MET A 39 1.61 33.21 23.08
C MET A 39 1.61 34.75 23.09
N ARG A 40 0.99 35.38 22.08
CA ARG A 40 0.86 36.84 22.02
C ARG A 40 -0.16 37.41 23.01
N ASN A 41 -1.00 36.57 23.62
CA ASN A 41 -2.16 36.99 24.41
C ASN A 41 -2.29 36.27 25.77
N GLN A 42 -1.29 35.49 26.20
CA GLN A 42 -1.29 34.77 27.48
C GLN A 42 -0.76 35.69 28.60
N ASP A 43 -1.59 35.86 29.63
CA ASP A 43 -1.17 36.35 30.94
C ASP A 43 -0.16 35.34 31.55
N PRO A 44 0.99 35.77 32.09
CA PRO A 44 2.10 34.92 32.53
C PRO A 44 1.80 33.91 33.67
N THR A 45 0.56 33.84 34.15
CA THR A 45 0.19 33.08 35.35
C THR A 45 -0.31 31.63 35.12
N ASN A 46 -0.53 31.16 33.89
CA ASN A 46 -0.90 29.75 33.61
C ASN A 46 -0.35 29.18 32.28
N PRO A 47 0.92 28.72 32.23
CA PRO A 47 1.58 28.26 31.00
C PRO A 47 1.38 26.78 30.61
N THR A 48 0.58 25.97 31.33
CA THR A 48 0.70 24.49 31.31
C THR A 48 -0.21 23.72 30.34
N ASP A 49 -1.34 24.24 29.89
CA ASP A 49 -2.31 23.43 29.11
C ASP A 49 -1.89 23.29 27.62
N SER A 50 -1.44 24.38 27.01
CA SER A 50 -1.15 24.46 25.57
C SER A 50 0.06 23.61 25.12
N THR A 51 1.03 23.39 26.02
CA THR A 51 2.26 22.63 25.75
C THR A 51 2.04 21.11 25.77
N GLN A 52 1.10 20.62 26.58
CA GLN A 52 0.78 19.19 26.67
C GLN A 52 -0.03 18.69 25.45
N TYR A 53 -0.93 19.51 24.91
CA TYR A 53 -1.60 19.18 23.65
C TYR A 53 -0.62 19.23 22.46
N MET A 54 0.33 20.16 22.46
CA MET A 54 1.37 20.23 21.44
C MET A 54 2.25 18.97 21.42
N SER A 55 2.64 18.45 22.58
CA SER A 55 3.45 17.24 22.65
C SER A 55 2.67 16.01 22.13
N GLN A 56 1.38 15.88 22.45
CA GLN A 56 0.53 14.82 21.91
C GLN A 56 0.32 14.93 20.39
N LEU A 57 0.10 16.14 19.87
CA LEU A 57 -0.04 16.35 18.42
C LEU A 57 1.26 16.10 17.67
N ALA A 58 2.40 16.56 18.20
CA ALA A 58 3.71 16.26 17.61
C ALA A 58 3.99 14.75 17.59
N GLN A 59 3.58 14.03 18.64
CA GLN A 59 3.70 12.58 18.71
C GLN A 59 2.80 11.89 17.69
N LEU A 60 1.54 12.33 17.53
CA LEU A 60 0.64 11.81 16.51
C LEU A 60 1.15 12.09 15.09
N SER A 61 1.60 13.32 14.81
CA SER A 61 2.16 13.68 13.51
C SER A 61 3.40 12.86 13.16
N SER A 62 4.24 12.55 14.15
CA SER A 62 5.40 11.68 13.96
C SER A 62 4.99 10.25 13.60
N VAL A 63 3.95 9.72 14.26
CA VAL A 63 3.38 8.40 13.95
C VAL A 63 2.77 8.39 12.55
N GLU A 64 1.98 9.39 12.19
CA GLU A 64 1.41 9.51 10.84
C GLU A 64 2.50 9.61 9.77
N GLN A 65 3.56 10.37 10.02
CA GLN A 65 4.69 10.46 9.10
C GLN A 65 5.40 9.11 8.95
N ALA A 66 5.55 8.35 10.04
CA ALA A 66 6.08 6.99 9.99
C ALA A 66 5.17 6.06 9.17
N VAL A 67 3.85 6.13 9.37
CA VAL A 67 2.88 5.36 8.57
C VAL A 67 2.95 5.71 7.09
N GLN A 68 3.01 7.00 6.74
CA GLN A 68 3.15 7.43 5.34
C GLN A 68 4.49 6.99 4.73
N THR A 69 5.55 7.01 5.52
CA THR A 69 6.88 6.55 5.07
C THR A 69 6.85 5.06 4.80
N ASN A 70 6.28 4.26 5.69
CA ASN A 70 6.12 2.82 5.50
C ASN A 70 5.28 2.51 4.24
N ALA A 71 4.17 3.21 4.02
CA ALA A 71 3.36 3.03 2.81
C ALA A 71 4.13 3.36 1.51
N LYS A 72 5.00 4.38 1.54
CA LYS A 72 5.88 4.70 0.41
C LYS A 72 6.94 3.61 0.21
N LEU A 73 7.52 3.08 1.29
CA LEU A 73 8.47 1.96 1.22
C LEU A 73 7.83 0.71 0.62
N ASP A 74 6.60 0.37 1.01
CA ASP A 74 5.85 -0.76 0.44
C ASP A 74 5.61 -0.58 -1.06
N THR A 75 5.30 0.65 -1.49
CA THR A 75 5.12 0.98 -2.91
C THR A 75 6.42 0.82 -3.69
N LEU A 76 7.55 1.30 -3.13
CA LEU A 76 8.87 1.16 -3.76
C LEU A 76 9.30 -0.31 -3.84
N LEU A 77 9.07 -1.08 -2.79
CA LEU A 77 9.36 -2.51 -2.77
C LEU A 77 8.54 -3.26 -3.83
N SER A 78 7.25 -2.93 -3.94
CA SER A 78 6.36 -3.50 -4.97
C SER A 78 6.83 -3.16 -6.38
N THR A 79 7.23 -1.91 -6.62
CA THR A 79 7.75 -1.46 -7.92
C THR A 79 9.05 -2.20 -8.28
N SER A 80 9.97 -2.31 -7.32
CA SER A 80 11.23 -3.06 -7.50
C SER A 80 10.98 -4.53 -7.81
N ALA A 81 10.02 -5.16 -7.12
CA ALA A 81 9.63 -6.54 -7.36
C ALA A 81 9.05 -6.75 -8.77
N ILE A 82 8.22 -5.82 -9.25
CA ILE A 82 7.68 -5.84 -10.62
C ILE A 82 8.82 -5.75 -11.64
N THR A 83 9.75 -4.82 -11.50
CA THR A 83 10.90 -4.69 -12.42
C THR A 83 11.76 -5.95 -12.45
N GLN A 84 11.98 -6.59 -11.30
CA GLN A 84 12.69 -7.87 -11.25
C GLN A 84 11.89 -8.98 -11.94
N ALA A 85 10.57 -9.01 -11.75
CA ALA A 85 9.66 -9.98 -12.35
C ALA A 85 9.59 -9.89 -13.88
N GLU A 86 9.67 -8.69 -14.46
CA GLU A 86 9.75 -8.50 -15.92
C GLU A 86 10.94 -9.24 -16.53
N GLY A 87 12.08 -9.27 -15.84
CA GLY A 87 13.26 -10.03 -16.27
C GLY A 87 13.11 -11.55 -16.15
N LEU A 88 12.07 -12.06 -15.48
CA LEU A 88 11.78 -13.49 -15.36
C LEU A 88 10.82 -13.99 -16.43
N ILE A 89 10.01 -13.11 -17.02
CA ILE A 89 9.05 -13.50 -18.07
C ILE A 89 9.82 -14.07 -19.27
N GLY A 90 9.40 -15.24 -19.75
CA GLY A 90 10.04 -15.96 -20.85
C GLY A 90 11.25 -16.81 -20.44
N ARG A 91 11.75 -16.69 -19.21
CA ARG A 91 12.78 -17.59 -18.66
C ARG A 91 12.19 -18.94 -18.27
N THR A 92 13.07 -19.92 -18.09
CA THR A 92 12.68 -21.28 -17.69
C THR A 92 12.82 -21.43 -16.19
N ALA A 93 11.72 -21.77 -15.51
CA ALA A 93 11.74 -22.16 -14.11
C ALA A 93 11.79 -23.68 -13.99
N SER A 94 12.62 -24.18 -13.09
CA SER A 94 12.70 -25.59 -12.70
C SER A 94 12.58 -25.70 -11.19
N PHE A 95 11.68 -26.55 -10.72
CA PHE A 95 11.47 -26.80 -9.29
C PHE A 95 11.14 -28.26 -9.05
N THR A 96 11.39 -28.74 -7.84
CA THR A 96 11.02 -30.09 -7.42
C THR A 96 9.84 -30.00 -6.48
N ASP A 97 8.76 -30.72 -6.80
CA ASP A 97 7.57 -30.77 -5.95
C ASP A 97 7.81 -31.55 -4.65
N GLU A 98 6.83 -31.52 -3.74
CA GLU A 98 6.89 -32.29 -2.47
C GLU A 98 6.96 -33.80 -2.67
N SER A 99 6.60 -34.29 -3.87
CA SER A 99 6.67 -35.72 -4.25
C SER A 99 8.04 -36.09 -4.85
N GLY A 100 8.99 -35.15 -4.95
CA GLY A 100 10.32 -35.37 -5.51
C GLY A 100 10.37 -35.32 -7.04
N THR A 101 9.30 -34.90 -7.71
CA THR A 101 9.24 -34.79 -9.17
C THR A 101 9.69 -33.40 -9.62
N SER A 102 10.71 -33.34 -10.46
CA SER A 102 11.16 -32.07 -11.06
C SER A 102 10.25 -31.65 -12.20
N THR A 103 9.65 -30.47 -12.06
CA THR A 103 8.83 -29.83 -13.08
C THR A 103 9.57 -28.62 -13.65
N THR A 104 9.58 -28.52 -14.97
CA THR A 104 10.23 -27.42 -15.71
C THR A 104 9.23 -26.78 -16.67
N GLY A 105 9.25 -25.45 -16.78
CA GLY A 105 8.45 -24.74 -17.76
C GLY A 105 8.86 -23.28 -17.94
N LYS A 106 8.45 -22.68 -19.06
CA LYS A 106 8.64 -21.25 -19.31
C LYS A 106 7.65 -20.42 -18.51
N ILE A 107 8.13 -19.32 -17.94
CA ILE A 107 7.32 -18.35 -17.20
C ILE A 107 6.53 -17.50 -18.21
N LYS A 108 5.21 -17.56 -18.13
CA LYS A 108 4.29 -16.75 -18.95
C LYS A 108 3.90 -15.46 -18.24
N GLU A 109 3.70 -15.52 -16.93
CA GLU A 109 3.21 -14.40 -16.11
C GLU A 109 3.83 -14.47 -14.72
N VAL A 110 4.05 -13.32 -14.08
CA VAL A 110 4.46 -13.23 -12.68
C VAL A 110 3.51 -12.28 -11.95
N TYR A 111 2.96 -12.75 -10.83
CA TYR A 111 2.04 -12.00 -9.99
C TYR A 111 2.70 -11.71 -8.64
N ILE A 112 2.76 -10.43 -8.25
CA ILE A 112 3.36 -10.00 -6.97
C ILE A 112 2.27 -9.99 -5.89
N ILE A 113 2.55 -10.64 -4.76
CA ILE A 113 1.69 -10.67 -3.58
C ILE A 113 2.45 -10.17 -2.36
N GLN A 114 1.71 -9.81 -1.30
CA GLN A 114 2.36 -9.58 -0.01
C GLN A 114 3.05 -10.89 0.44
N GLY A 115 4.38 -10.83 0.54
CA GLY A 115 5.20 -11.98 0.94
C GLY A 115 5.88 -12.74 -0.21
N GLY A 116 5.81 -12.27 -1.46
CA GLY A 116 6.61 -12.85 -2.55
C GLY A 116 6.04 -12.66 -3.94
N ALA A 117 6.43 -13.53 -4.86
CA ALA A 117 5.96 -13.53 -6.24
C ALA A 117 5.49 -14.94 -6.63
N VAL A 118 4.49 -15.04 -7.48
CA VAL A 118 3.97 -16.31 -8.02
C VAL A 118 4.14 -16.27 -9.53
N ALA A 119 4.87 -17.23 -10.08
CA ALA A 119 5.00 -17.40 -11.52
C ALA A 119 3.95 -18.38 -12.04
N THR A 120 3.32 -18.04 -13.16
CA THR A 120 2.48 -18.97 -13.92
C THR A 120 3.27 -19.42 -15.14
N LEU A 121 3.44 -20.73 -15.28
CA LEU A 121 4.14 -21.34 -16.40
C LEU A 121 3.21 -21.48 -17.62
N GLU A 122 3.76 -21.70 -18.81
CA GLU A 122 2.99 -21.88 -20.05
C GLU A 122 1.99 -23.05 -19.99
N ASN A 123 2.27 -24.08 -19.19
CA ASN A 123 1.37 -25.20 -18.93
C ASN A 123 0.22 -24.86 -17.96
N GLY A 124 0.16 -23.62 -17.45
CA GLY A 124 -0.83 -23.16 -16.48
C GLY A 124 -0.49 -23.43 -15.02
N THR A 125 0.61 -24.14 -14.74
CA THR A 125 1.05 -24.43 -13.37
C THR A 125 1.51 -23.13 -12.69
N LYS A 126 0.99 -22.89 -11.49
CA LYS A 126 1.40 -21.77 -10.63
C LYS A 126 2.45 -22.25 -9.64
N VAL A 127 3.55 -21.52 -9.54
CA VAL A 127 4.64 -21.81 -8.61
C VAL A 127 5.01 -20.54 -7.85
N GLN A 128 5.07 -20.63 -6.53
CA GLN A 128 5.51 -19.51 -5.70
C GLN A 128 7.03 -19.40 -5.79
N LEU A 129 7.53 -18.25 -6.22
CA LEU A 129 8.96 -17.96 -6.30
C LEU A 129 9.54 -17.90 -4.88
N GLY A 130 10.57 -18.72 -4.65
CA GLY A 130 11.17 -18.90 -3.33
C GLY A 130 12.33 -19.90 -3.34
N PRO A 131 12.80 -20.33 -2.17
CA PRO A 131 13.86 -21.31 -2.05
C PRO A 131 13.54 -22.62 -2.78
N GLY A 132 14.53 -23.23 -3.43
CA GLY A 132 14.37 -24.50 -4.14
C GLY A 132 13.97 -24.38 -5.62
N ILE A 133 13.80 -23.15 -6.13
CA ILE A 133 13.50 -22.88 -7.54
C ILE A 133 14.75 -22.39 -8.25
N THR A 134 15.04 -22.94 -9.42
CA THR A 134 16.10 -22.48 -10.32
C THR A 134 15.48 -21.79 -11.54
N ILE A 135 16.01 -20.63 -11.92
CA ILE A 135 15.57 -19.86 -13.10
C ILE A 135 16.76 -19.69 -14.06
N SER A 136 16.62 -20.17 -15.30
CA SER A 136 17.64 -20.05 -16.35
C SER A 136 17.10 -19.44 -17.63
#